data_AF-A0A835G5B2-F1
#
_entry.id   AF-A0A835G5B2-F1
#
_cell.length_a   1.000
_cell.length_b   1.000
_cell.length_c   1.000
_cell.angle_alpha   90.00
_cell.angle_beta   90.00
_cell.angle_gamma   90.00
#
_symmetry.space_group_name_H-M   'P 1'
#
loop_
_entity.id
_entity.type
_entity.pdbx_description
1 polymer ?
#
loop_
_entity_poly.entity_id
_entity_poly.type
_entity_poly.pdbx_seq_one_letter_code
_entity_poly.pdbx_strand_id
1 'polypeptide(L)' 'MEIEHFDTDFFIDEIQKRPAIWDMESPDYKNKVINKRNWEELLEIFCDAGDSLEKKKLLGE' A
#
# COMPACT_ATOMS: atom_id res chain seq x y z
N MET A 1 -17.69 11.07 16.91
CA MET A 1 -16.99 10.63 15.69
C MET A 1 -15.97 9.63 16.17
N GLU A 2 -16.23 8.34 15.92
CA GLU A 2 -15.22 7.32 16.13
C GLU A 2 -14.12 7.58 15.10
N ILE A 3 -12.89 7.71 15.59
CA ILE A 3 -11.73 7.70 14.72
C ILE A 3 -11.65 6.25 14.24
N GLU A 4 -11.95 5.99 12.98
CA GLU A 4 -11.66 4.70 12.37
C GLU A 4 -10.17 4.43 12.59
N HIS A 5 -9.89 3.44 13.45
CA HIS A 5 -8.55 3.12 13.83
C HIS A 5 -7.92 2.39 12.65
N PHE A 6 -6.90 2.99 12.02
CA PHE A 6 -6.18 2.33 10.93
C PHE A 6 -5.55 1.04 11.43
N ASP A 7 -5.94 -0.09 10.83
CA ASP A 7 -5.42 -1.40 11.20
C ASP A 7 -3.99 -1.56 10.67
N THR A 8 -3.04 -1.14 11.52
CA THR A 8 -1.61 -1.09 11.20
C THR A 8 -1.02 -2.49 11.06
N ASP A 9 -1.51 -3.45 11.85
CA ASP A 9 -1.03 -4.83 11.80
C ASP A 9 -1.45 -5.47 10.47
N PHE A 10 -2.70 -5.26 10.06
CA PHE A 10 -3.17 -5.70 8.75
C PHE A 10 -2.39 -5.02 7.60
N PHE A 11 -2.06 -3.73 7.74
CA PHE A 11 -1.23 -3.03 6.75
C PHE A 11 0.18 -3.61 6.62
N ILE A 12 0.83 -3.91 7.74
CA ILE A 12 2.16 -4.54 7.75
C ILE A 12 2.09 -5.92 7.09
N ASP A 13 1.08 -6.72 7.41
CA ASP A 13 0.88 -8.05 6.80
C ASP A 13 0.71 -7.95 5.28
N GLU A 14 -0.05 -6.97 4.79
CA GLU A 14 -0.23 -6.76 3.35
C GLU A 14 1.04 -6.26 2.65
N ILE A 15 1.84 -5.41 3.30
CA ILE A 15 3.16 -5.00 2.78
C ILE A 15 4.10 -6.21 2.67
N GLN A 16 4.16 -7.05 3.71
CA GLN A 16 5.05 -8.22 3.73
C GLN A 16 4.75 -9.22 2.60
N LYS A 17 3.49 -9.36 2.20
CA LYS A 17 3.06 -10.21 1.08
C LYS A 17 3.54 -9.72 -0.30
N ARG A 18 4.04 -8.49 -0.40
CA ARG A 18 4.43 -7.84 -1.66
C ARG A 18 5.93 -7.47 -1.67
N PRO A 19 6.83 -8.44 -1.90
CA PRO A 19 8.29 -8.22 -1.86
C PRO A 19 8.77 -7.10 -2.79
N ALA A 20 8.09 -6.87 -3.92
CA ALA A 20 8.45 -5.77 -4.83
C ALA A 20 8.35 -4.36 -4.21
N ILE A 21 7.70 -4.21 -3.05
CA ILE A 21 7.61 -2.96 -2.30
C ILE A 21 8.84 -2.77 -1.37
N TRP A 22 9.23 -3.79 -0.61
CA TRP A 22 10.15 -3.63 0.52
C TRP A 22 11.45 -4.45 0.42
N ASP A 23 11.46 -5.53 -0.35
CA ASP A 23 12.59 -6.46 -0.43
C ASP A 23 13.54 -6.04 -1.56
N MET A 24 14.66 -5.41 -1.22
CA MET A 24 15.68 -4.96 -2.19
C MET A 24 16.39 -6.10 -2.94
N GLU A 25 16.33 -7.34 -2.42
CA GLU A 25 16.91 -8.52 -3.05
C GLU A 25 15.94 -9.18 -4.03
N SER A 26 14.65 -8.84 -3.95
CA SER A 26 13.64 -9.33 -4.89
C SER A 26 13.95 -8.85 -6.31
N PRO A 27 13.87 -9.75 -7.32
CA PRO A 27 14.04 -9.37 -8.72
C PRO A 27 13.00 -8.33 -9.17
N ASP A 28 11.85 -8.28 -8.50
CA ASP A 28 10.74 -7.40 -8.82
C ASP A 28 10.84 -6.02 -8.15
N TYR A 29 11.75 -5.83 -7.18
CA TYR A 29 11.90 -4.55 -6.47
C TYR A 29 12.21 -3.37 -7.38
N LYS A 30 13.05 -3.59 -8.40
CA LYS A 30 13.39 -2.56 -9.39
C LYS A 30 12.33 -2.43 -10.49
N ASN A 31 11.35 -3.33 -10.54
CA ASN A 31 10.29 -3.29 -11.53
C ASN A 31 9.23 -2.28 -11.12
N LYS A 32 9.36 -1.06 -11.63
CA LYS A 32 8.43 0.06 -11.35
C LYS A 32 6.97 -0.25 -11.71
N VAL A 33 6.73 -1.13 -12.68
CA VAL A 33 5.36 -1.51 -13.07
C VAL A 33 4.73 -2.40 -12.00
N ILE A 34 5.48 -3.41 -11.53
CA ILE A 34 5.01 -4.30 -10.47
C ILE A 34 4.88 -3.53 -9.15
N ASN A 35 5.87 -2.71 -8.81
CA ASN A 35 5.84 -1.89 -7.60
C ASN A 35 4.62 -0.96 -7.57
N LYS A 36 4.36 -0.21 -8.66
CA LYS A 36 3.18 0.66 -8.77
C LYS A 36 1.88 -0.11 -8.62
N ARG A 37 1.74 -1.24 -9.31
CA ARG A 37 0.54 -2.08 -9.20
C ARG A 37 0.32 -2.58 -7.77
N ASN A 38 1.38 -3.00 -7.09
CA ASN A 38 1.28 -3.48 -5.71
C ASN A 38 0.82 -2.39 -4.75
N TRP A 39 1.23 -1.14 -4.95
CA TRP A 39 0.72 0.00 -4.20
C TRP A 39 -0.73 0.35 -4.55
N GLU A 40 -1.13 0.25 -5.83
CA GLU A 40 -2.52 0.43 -6.24
C GLU A 40 -3.46 -0.59 -5.57
N GLU A 41 -3.04 -1.85 -5.48
CA GLU A 41 -3.79 -2.89 -4.76
C GLU A 41 -3.92 -2.57 -3.26
N LEU A 42 -2.90 -2.00 -2.62
CA LEU A 42 -2.99 -1.55 -1.23
C LEU A 42 -3.96 -0.37 -1.06
N LEU A 43 -3.97 0.57 -2.01
CA LEU A 43 -4.95 1.66 -2.02
C LEU A 43 -6.38 1.13 -2.13
N GLU A 44 -6.63 0.07 -2.90
CA GLU A 44 -7.96 -0.55 -2.98
C GLU A 44 -8.39 -1.26 -1.68
N ILE A 45 -7.43 -1.77 -0.91
CA ILE A 45 -7.69 -2.45 0.37
C ILE A 45 -7.92 -1.45 1.50
N PHE A 46 -7.15 -0.37 1.54
CA PHE A 46 -7.08 0.55 2.69
C PHE A 46 -7.72 1.92 2.43
N CYS A 47 -8.15 2.22 1.21
CA CYS A 47 -8.84 3.48 0.90
C CYS A 47 -10.18 3.25 0.21
N ASP A 48 -11.21 3.94 0.71
CA ASP A 48 -12.52 3.97 0.07
C ASP A 48 -12.57 4.94 -1.12
N ALA A 49 -13.60 4.80 -1.95
CA ALA A 49 -13.87 5.75 -3.04
C ALA A 49 -14.06 7.20 -2.54
N GLY A 50 -14.48 7.37 -1.28
CA GLY A 50 -14.63 8.66 -0.60
C GLY A 50 -13.37 9.19 0.09
N ASP A 51 -12.29 8.40 0.17
CA ASP A 51 -11.06 8.87 0.79
C ASP A 51 -10.38 9.94 -0.06
N SER A 52 -9.93 11.00 0.63
CA SER A 52 -9.34 12.17 -0.01
C SER A 52 -8.09 11.79 -0.81
N LEU A 53 -7.81 12.56 -1.86
CA LEU A 53 -6.59 12.41 -2.65
C LEU A 53 -5.32 12.49 -1.77
N GLU A 54 -5.39 13.17 -0.62
CA GLU A 54 -4.30 13.26 0.35
C GLU A 54 -4.02 11.93 1.06
N LYS A 55 -5.04 11.18 1.48
CA LYS A 55 -4.85 9.81 2.01
C LYS A 55 -4.25 8.88 0.97
N LYS A 56 -4.68 9.00 -0.29
CA LYS A 56 -4.15 8.19 -1.41
C LYS A 56 -2.70 8.54 -1.76
N LYS A 57 -2.26 9.77 -1.51
CA LYS A 57 -0.86 10.19 -1.70
C LYS A 57 0.07 9.65 -0.62
N LEU A 58 -0.38 9.53 0.63
CA LEU A 58 0.43 9.02 1.75
C LEU A 58 0.90 7.56 1.56
N LEU A 59 0.20 6.79 0.73
CA LEU A 59 0.48 5.38 0.47
C LEU A 59 1.22 5.16 -0.87
N GLY A 60 1.49 6.21 -1.66
CA GLY A 60 1.99 6.07 -3.03
C GLY A 60 3.28 6.83 -3.37
N GLU A 61 4.03 7.30 -2.37
CA GLU A 61 5.33 7.98 -2.57
C GLU A 61 6.51 7.01 -2.62
#